data_AF-A0A1V6HW39-F1
#
_entry.id   AF-A0A1V6HW39-F1
#
_cell.length_a   1.000
_cell.length_b   1.000
_cell.length_c   1.000
_cell.angle_alpha   90.00
_cell.angle_beta   90.00
_cell.angle_gamma   90.00
#
_symmetry.space_group_name_H-M   'P 1'
#
loop_
_entity.id
_entity.type
_entity.pdbx_description
1 polymer ?
#
loop_
_entity_poly.entity_id
_entity_poly.type
_entity_poly.pdbx_seq_one_letter_code
_entity_poly.pdbx_strand_id
1 'polypeptide(L)'
;MTDLPSEPRAEPPTSPPSPFSPGRPAAPSGCGRYALIGCGFSALLLGIAAVVFLFKAGDLFAWTLQKMEAQIATQLPADLAPEERDRLHAAFEGVRVAVQRREIDAAALQRLQTKLGATAGRPSGTRMEREEYFALIAALEAVPARPEPTAAPAPPAD
;
A
#
# COMPACT_ATOMS: atom_id res chain seq x y z
N MET A 1 50.69 68.13 -20.10
CA MET A 1 50.79 67.82 -18.65
C MET A 1 49.38 67.42 -18.25
N THR A 2 49.07 66.14 -18.04
CA THR A 2 49.68 65.32 -16.98
C THR A 2 49.70 63.85 -17.39
N ASP A 3 50.90 63.28 -17.39
CA ASP A 3 51.18 61.85 -17.45
C ASP A 3 51.04 61.31 -16.02
N LEU A 4 50.25 60.25 -15.79
CA LEU A 4 50.24 59.52 -14.52
C LEU A 4 50.56 58.05 -14.80
N PRO A 5 51.58 57.49 -14.12
CA PRO A 5 52.09 56.14 -14.37
C PRO A 5 51.14 55.05 -13.86
N SER A 6 50.99 54.00 -14.66
CA SER A 6 50.29 52.76 -14.33
C SER A 6 50.91 52.07 -13.11
N GLU A 7 50.12 51.86 -12.05
CA GLU A 7 50.50 50.99 -10.93
C GLU A 7 50.70 49.53 -11.42
N PRO A 8 51.81 48.86 -11.07
CA PRO A 8 51.97 47.44 -11.32
C PRO A 8 51.06 46.66 -10.37
N ARG A 9 50.05 45.99 -10.94
CA ARG A 9 49.16 45.07 -10.23
C ARG A 9 50.01 43.95 -9.61
N ALA A 10 50.09 43.92 -8.28
CA ALA A 10 50.73 42.84 -7.54
C ALA A 10 50.06 41.51 -7.89
N GLU A 11 50.83 40.55 -8.39
CA GLU A 11 50.40 39.16 -8.57
C GLU A 11 50.11 38.53 -7.19
N PRO A 12 49.03 37.75 -7.04
CA PRO A 12 48.77 37.04 -5.79
C PRO A 12 49.87 35.98 -5.57
N PRO A 13 50.34 35.78 -4.32
CA PRO A 13 51.39 34.81 -4.05
C PRO A 13 50.93 33.38 -4.39
N THR A 14 51.71 32.72 -5.25
CA THR A 14 51.57 31.29 -5.56
C THR A 14 51.80 30.50 -4.27
N SER A 15 50.70 30.07 -3.64
CA SER A 15 50.77 29.19 -2.47
C SER A 15 51.33 27.82 -2.88
N PRO A 16 52.23 27.21 -2.10
CA PRO A 16 52.78 25.89 -2.41
C PRO A 16 51.68 24.82 -2.40
N PRO A 17 51.75 23.80 -3.27
CA PRO A 17 50.74 22.74 -3.32
C PRO A 17 50.72 21.98 -2.00
N SER A 18 49.58 22.02 -1.31
CA SER A 18 49.35 21.23 -0.10
C SER A 18 49.40 19.73 -0.43
N PRO A 19 50.23 18.92 0.24
CA PRO A 19 50.30 17.48 0.03
C PRO A 19 49.06 16.70 0.54
N PHE A 20 48.09 17.41 1.13
CA PHE A 20 46.83 16.84 1.65
C PHE A 20 45.59 17.21 0.82
N SER A 21 45.76 17.50 -0.47
CA SER A 21 44.64 17.53 -1.41
C SER A 21 44.60 16.20 -2.18
N PRO A 22 43.87 15.17 -1.71
CA PRO A 22 43.61 14.02 -2.56
C PRO A 22 42.86 14.56 -3.78
N GLY A 23 43.47 14.42 -4.96
CA GLY A 23 42.90 14.88 -6.21
C GLY A 23 41.45 14.42 -6.28
N ARG A 24 40.51 15.37 -6.28
CA ARG A 24 39.11 15.06 -6.45
C ARG A 24 39.00 14.35 -7.80
N PRO A 25 38.62 13.06 -7.85
CA PRO A 25 38.42 12.41 -9.14
C PRO A 25 37.36 13.22 -9.88
N ALA A 26 37.66 13.59 -11.13
CA ALA A 26 36.67 14.22 -12.00
C ALA A 26 35.43 13.32 -11.99
N ALA A 27 34.27 13.89 -11.63
CA ALA A 27 33.04 13.12 -11.54
C ALA A 27 32.80 12.43 -12.89
N PRO A 28 32.71 11.09 -12.95
CA PRO A 28 32.44 10.41 -14.20
C PRO A 28 31.05 10.84 -14.68
N SER A 29 31.00 11.64 -15.75
CA SER A 29 29.78 12.13 -16.39
C SER A 29 29.01 11.04 -17.15
N GLY A 30 29.01 9.81 -16.63
CA GLY A 30 28.46 8.62 -17.28
C GLY A 30 27.24 7.99 -16.59
N CYS A 31 26.86 8.44 -15.39
CA CYS A 31 25.81 7.78 -14.61
C CYS A 31 24.37 8.02 -15.13
N GLY A 32 24.16 9.05 -15.96
CA GLY A 32 22.81 9.45 -16.40
C GLY A 32 22.16 8.53 -17.46
N ARG A 33 22.94 7.93 -18.36
CA ARG A 33 22.36 7.11 -19.46
C ARG A 33 21.85 5.75 -18.97
N TYR A 34 22.57 5.11 -18.04
CA TYR A 34 22.13 3.83 -17.46
C TYR A 34 21.04 4.00 -16.39
N ALA A 35 20.98 5.15 -15.71
CA ALA A 35 19.89 5.47 -14.79
C ALA A 35 18.54 5.63 -15.51
N LEU A 36 18.51 6.16 -16.74
CA LEU A 36 17.29 6.26 -17.54
C LEU A 36 16.83 4.90 -18.10
N ILE A 37 17.76 4.01 -18.45
CA ILE A 37 17.44 2.64 -18.87
C ILE A 37 16.86 1.84 -17.69
N GLY A 38 17.46 1.97 -16.50
CA GLY A 38 16.94 1.36 -15.28
C GLY A 38 15.56 1.93 -14.90
N CYS A 39 15.45 3.25 -14.76
CA CYS A 39 14.20 3.90 -14.35
C CYS A 39 13.07 3.71 -15.38
N GLY A 40 13.37 3.83 -16.67
CA GLY A 40 12.39 3.61 -17.73
C GLY A 40 11.90 2.16 -17.80
N PHE A 41 12.80 1.18 -17.66
CA PHE A 41 12.41 -0.23 -17.63
C PHE A 41 11.63 -0.57 -16.36
N SER A 42 12.02 -0.05 -15.20
CA SER A 42 11.26 -0.19 -13.95
C SER A 42 9.87 0.44 -14.06
N ALA A 43 9.74 1.63 -14.65
CA ALA A 43 8.46 2.29 -14.87
C ALA A 43 7.58 1.49 -15.84
N LEU A 44 8.16 0.92 -16.90
CA LEU A 44 7.44 0.04 -17.83
C LEU A 44 6.94 -1.23 -17.14
N LEU A 45 7.78 -1.88 -16.33
CA LEU A 45 7.39 -3.05 -15.54
C LEU A 45 6.30 -2.70 -14.52
N LEU A 46 6.41 -1.56 -13.82
CA LEU A 46 5.36 -1.08 -12.93
C LEU A 46 4.05 -0.82 -13.68
N GLY A 47 4.11 -0.23 -14.87
CA GLY A 47 2.95 0.01 -15.72
C GLY A 47 2.26 -1.29 -16.13
N ILE A 48 3.01 -2.28 -16.62
CA ILE A 48 2.48 -3.60 -16.97
C ILE A 48 1.90 -4.30 -15.74
N ALA A 49 2.63 -4.28 -14.62
CA ALA A 49 2.16 -4.84 -13.36
C ALA A 49 0.86 -4.18 -12.90
N ALA A 50 0.74 -2.85 -12.99
CA ALA A 50 -0.47 -2.13 -12.64
C ALA A 50 -1.65 -2.51 -13.53
N VAL A 51 -1.45 -2.64 -14.84
CA VAL A 51 -2.53 -3.04 -15.77
C VAL A 51 -2.96 -4.49 -15.50
N VAL A 52 -2.01 -5.41 -15.38
CA VAL A 52 -2.29 -6.81 -15.03
C VAL A 52 -2.99 -6.88 -13.68
N PHE A 53 -2.56 -6.07 -12.71
CA PHE A 53 -3.19 -5.96 -11.40
C PHE A 53 -4.61 -5.42 -11.53
N LEU A 54 -4.91 -4.42 -12.37
CA LEU A 54 -6.29 -3.95 -12.55
C LEU A 54 -7.21 -5.04 -13.14
N PHE A 55 -6.72 -5.84 -14.08
CA PHE A 55 -7.52 -6.91 -14.71
C PHE A 55 -7.64 -8.16 -13.83
N LYS A 56 -6.61 -8.49 -13.04
CA LYS A 56 -6.59 -9.64 -12.14
C LYS A 56 -6.81 -9.32 -10.68
N ALA A 57 -7.05 -8.06 -10.31
CA ALA A 57 -7.27 -7.66 -8.92
C ALA A 57 -8.43 -8.45 -8.32
N GLY A 58 -9.52 -8.66 -9.07
CA GLY A 58 -10.65 -9.47 -8.62
C GLY A 58 -10.25 -10.91 -8.28
N ASP A 59 -9.54 -11.58 -9.18
CA ASP A 59 -9.05 -12.95 -8.98
C ASP A 59 -8.04 -13.04 -7.84
N LEU A 60 -7.10 -12.10 -7.78
CA LEU A 60 -6.06 -12.05 -6.74
C LEU A 60 -6.70 -11.84 -5.37
N PHE A 61 -7.67 -10.93 -5.28
CA PHE A 61 -8.38 -10.62 -4.06
C PHE A 61 -9.28 -11.79 -3.63
N ALA A 62 -9.95 -12.46 -4.57
CA ALA A 62 -10.72 -13.67 -4.28
C ALA A 62 -9.83 -14.81 -3.77
N TRP A 63 -8.63 -14.96 -4.34
CA TRP A 63 -7.63 -15.93 -3.88
C TRP A 63 -7.08 -15.57 -2.49
N THR A 64 -6.81 -14.29 -2.22
CA THR A 64 -6.38 -13.80 -0.90
C THR A 64 -7.45 -14.03 0.16
N LEU A 65 -8.72 -13.74 -0.16
CA LEU A 65 -9.85 -14.02 0.74
C LEU A 65 -9.94 -15.51 1.07
N GLN A 66 -9.76 -16.39 0.08
CA GLN A 66 -9.76 -17.84 0.31
C GLN A 66 -8.62 -18.29 1.22
N LYS A 67 -7.42 -17.68 1.09
CA LYS A 67 -6.29 -17.93 1.99
C LYS A 67 -6.58 -17.45 3.42
N MET A 68 -7.18 -16.27 3.57
CA MET A 68 -7.57 -15.74 4.88
C MET A 68 -8.65 -16.60 5.54
N GLU A 69 -9.65 -17.02 4.78
CA GLU A 69 -10.70 -17.93 5.27
C GLU A 69 -10.09 -19.22 5.81
N ALA A 70 -9.19 -19.85 5.06
CA ALA A 70 -8.49 -21.06 5.51
C ALA A 70 -7.67 -20.81 6.78
N GLN A 71 -7.02 -19.65 6.90
CA GLN A 71 -6.28 -19.30 8.11
C GLN A 71 -7.22 -19.08 9.31
N ILE A 72 -8.32 -18.36 9.13
CA ILE A 72 -9.31 -18.10 10.17
C ILE A 72 -9.96 -19.41 10.61
N ALA A 73 -10.29 -20.31 9.67
CA ALA A 73 -10.80 -21.66 9.94
C ALA A 73 -9.94 -22.45 10.93
N THR A 74 -8.61 -22.25 10.93
CA THR A 74 -7.71 -22.91 11.89
C THR A 74 -7.71 -22.27 13.29
N GLN A 75 -8.15 -21.02 13.40
CA GLN A 75 -8.19 -20.25 14.65
C GLN A 75 -9.58 -20.18 15.29
N LEU A 76 -10.58 -20.80 14.65
CA LEU A 76 -11.95 -20.82 15.13
C LEU A 76 -12.05 -21.45 16.54
N PRO A 77 -12.92 -20.90 17.42
CA PRO A 77 -13.22 -21.53 18.69
C PRO A 77 -13.72 -22.97 18.50
N ALA A 78 -13.24 -23.88 19.34
CA ALA A 78 -13.62 -25.30 19.26
C ALA A 78 -15.12 -25.54 19.52
N ASP A 79 -15.77 -24.63 20.27
CA ASP A 79 -17.18 -24.68 20.65
C ASP A 79 -18.15 -24.05 19.61
N LEU A 80 -17.68 -23.74 18.40
CA LEU A 80 -18.56 -23.26 17.33
C LEU A 80 -19.36 -24.40 16.72
N ALA A 81 -20.67 -24.17 16.60
CA ALA A 81 -21.59 -25.05 15.90
C ALA A 81 -21.21 -25.13 14.40
N PRO A 82 -21.47 -26.26 13.73
CA PRO A 82 -21.19 -26.40 12.30
C PRO A 82 -21.94 -25.35 11.46
N GLU A 83 -23.16 -24.99 11.86
CA GLU A 83 -23.99 -23.95 11.22
C GLU A 83 -23.33 -22.57 11.24
N GLU A 84 -22.60 -22.25 12.31
CA GLU A 84 -21.84 -21.00 12.41
C GLU A 84 -20.67 -21.01 11.38
N ARG A 85 -19.98 -22.14 11.24
CA ARG A 85 -18.89 -22.29 10.26
C ARG A 85 -19.40 -22.09 8.82
N ASP A 86 -20.56 -22.63 8.51
CA ASP A 86 -21.18 -22.47 7.20
C ASP A 86 -21.56 -21.00 6.94
N ARG A 87 -22.02 -20.28 7.98
CA ARG A 87 -22.30 -18.85 7.88
C ARG A 87 -21.04 -18.02 7.59
N LEU A 88 -19.90 -18.38 8.19
CA LEU A 88 -18.62 -17.74 7.89
C LEU A 88 -18.24 -17.96 6.42
N HIS A 89 -18.36 -19.19 5.92
CA HIS A 89 -18.07 -19.53 4.53
C HIS A 89 -18.97 -18.74 3.57
N ALA A 90 -20.27 -18.70 3.85
CA ALA A 90 -21.24 -17.94 3.06
C ALA A 90 -20.94 -16.43 3.03
N ALA A 91 -20.49 -15.86 4.16
CA ALA A 91 -20.09 -14.46 4.22
C ALA A 91 -18.85 -14.17 3.35
N PHE A 92 -17.83 -15.04 3.37
CA PHE A 92 -16.66 -14.90 2.50
C PHE A 92 -17.01 -15.05 1.01
N GLU A 93 -17.88 -15.99 0.66
CA GLU A 93 -18.38 -16.14 -0.71
C GLU A 93 -19.15 -14.89 -1.17
N GLY A 94 -20.00 -14.31 -0.31
CA GLY A 94 -20.72 -13.07 -0.60
C GLY A 94 -19.78 -11.91 -0.94
N VAL A 95 -18.67 -11.77 -0.20
CA VAL A 95 -17.64 -10.77 -0.50
C VAL A 95 -16.92 -11.07 -1.82
N ARG A 96 -16.58 -12.34 -2.10
CA ARG A 96 -15.95 -12.74 -3.36
C ARG A 96 -16.82 -12.41 -4.58
N VAL A 97 -18.11 -12.70 -4.50
CA VAL A 97 -19.07 -12.39 -5.57
C VAL A 97 -19.17 -10.87 -5.76
N ALA A 98 -19.26 -10.09 -4.68
CA ALA A 98 -19.28 -8.63 -4.75
C ALA A 98 -18.00 -8.04 -5.37
N VAL A 99 -16.84 -8.61 -5.04
CA VAL A 99 -15.55 -8.23 -5.63
C VAL A 99 -15.51 -8.51 -7.12
N GLN A 100 -15.96 -9.69 -7.56
CA GLN A 100 -16.02 -10.02 -8.99
C GLN A 100 -16.99 -9.12 -9.76
N ARG A 101 -18.12 -8.75 -9.13
CA ARG A 101 -19.11 -7.82 -9.68
C ARG A 101 -18.67 -6.35 -9.63
N ARG A 102 -17.54 -6.04 -9.00
CA ARG A 102 -17.07 -4.66 -8.71
C ARG A 102 -18.07 -3.85 -7.88
N GLU A 103 -18.91 -4.53 -7.09
CA GLU A 103 -19.92 -3.96 -6.20
C GLU A 103 -19.37 -3.88 -4.77
N ILE A 104 -18.19 -3.26 -4.62
CA ILE A 104 -17.54 -3.15 -3.31
C ILE A 104 -17.76 -1.75 -2.76
N ASP A 105 -18.28 -1.64 -1.54
CA ASP A 105 -18.17 -0.40 -0.78
C ASP A 105 -16.73 -0.22 -0.26
N ALA A 106 -16.05 0.83 -0.73
CA ALA A 106 -14.70 1.15 -0.30
C ALA A 106 -14.60 1.40 1.22
N ALA A 107 -15.63 2.00 1.83
CA ALA A 107 -15.64 2.28 3.27
C ALA A 107 -15.82 1.00 4.10
N ALA A 108 -16.70 0.09 3.68
CA ALA A 108 -16.82 -1.24 4.28
C ALA A 108 -15.56 -2.08 4.08
N LEU A 109 -14.95 -2.03 2.89
CA LEU A 109 -13.70 -2.74 2.60
C LEU A 109 -12.55 -2.30 3.51
N GLN A 110 -12.42 -0.99 3.75
CA GLN A 110 -11.36 -0.46 4.61
C GLN A 110 -11.55 -0.85 6.08
N ARG A 111 -12.81 -0.89 6.54
CA ARG A 111 -13.17 -1.43 7.86
C ARG A 111 -12.85 -2.93 7.96
N LEU A 112 -13.16 -3.69 6.90
CA LEU A 112 -12.83 -5.10 6.82
C LEU A 112 -11.30 -5.32 6.85
N GLN A 113 -10.53 -4.56 6.08
CA GLN A 113 -9.06 -4.63 6.07
C GLN A 113 -8.45 -4.33 7.43
N THR A 114 -9.00 -3.36 8.17
CA THR A 114 -8.52 -3.01 9.51
C THR A 114 -8.79 -4.16 10.49
N LYS A 115 -9.99 -4.76 10.43
CA LYS A 115 -10.34 -5.92 11.25
C LYS A 115 -9.51 -7.15 10.89
N LEU A 116 -9.37 -7.48 9.61
CA LEU A 116 -8.56 -8.59 9.11
C LEU A 116 -7.08 -8.39 9.46
N GLY A 117 -6.56 -7.17 9.38
CA GLY A 117 -5.19 -6.86 9.79
C GLY A 117 -4.96 -7.11 11.30
N ALA A 118 -5.93 -6.72 12.13
CA ALA A 118 -5.89 -6.98 13.57
C ALA A 118 -5.96 -8.50 13.89
N THR A 119 -6.72 -9.27 13.11
CA THR A 119 -6.80 -10.73 13.30
C THR A 119 -5.58 -11.46 12.74
N ALA A 120 -5.08 -11.05 11.57
CA ALA A 120 -3.94 -11.68 10.89
C ALA A 120 -2.60 -11.35 11.55
N GLY A 121 -2.48 -10.21 12.23
CA GLY A 121 -1.30 -9.83 13.00
C GLY A 121 -1.10 -10.63 14.30
N ARG A 122 -2.04 -11.52 14.67
CA ARG A 122 -1.89 -12.35 15.85
C ARG A 122 -0.86 -13.46 15.64
N PRO A 123 -0.08 -13.79 16.69
CA PRO A 123 0.78 -14.95 16.65
C PRO A 123 -0.06 -16.22 16.44
N SER A 124 0.38 -17.04 15.49
CA SER A 124 -0.19 -18.35 15.18
C SER A 124 -0.32 -19.18 16.46
N GLY A 125 -1.55 -19.54 16.85
CA GLY A 125 -1.85 -20.29 18.07
C GLY A 125 -2.80 -19.57 19.04
N THR A 126 -3.07 -18.28 18.83
CA THR A 126 -4.10 -17.56 19.60
C THR A 126 -5.49 -17.92 19.04
N ARG A 127 -6.38 -18.46 19.87
CA ARG A 127 -7.77 -18.73 19.47
C ARG A 127 -8.53 -17.41 19.32
N MET A 128 -9.40 -17.37 18.31
CA MET A 128 -10.31 -16.25 18.11
C MET A 128 -11.43 -16.30 19.15
N GLU A 129 -11.75 -15.18 19.78
CA GLU A 129 -12.87 -15.11 20.72
C GLU A 129 -14.21 -15.10 19.97
N ARG A 130 -15.28 -15.58 20.63
CA ARG A 130 -16.62 -15.68 20.01
C ARG A 130 -17.16 -14.31 19.61
N GLU A 131 -16.88 -13.27 20.40
CA GLU A 131 -17.26 -11.88 20.09
C GLU A 131 -16.58 -11.37 18.82
N GLU A 132 -15.30 -11.66 18.65
CA GLU A 132 -14.53 -11.29 17.47
C GLU A 132 -15.04 -12.01 16.23
N TYR A 133 -15.42 -13.26 16.38
CA TYR A 133 -15.99 -14.06 15.30
C TYR A 133 -17.29 -13.44 14.77
N PHE A 134 -18.21 -13.06 15.66
CA PHE A 134 -19.42 -12.34 15.25
C PHE A 134 -19.12 -10.96 14.66
N ALA A 135 -18.16 -10.24 15.23
CA ALA A 135 -17.74 -8.94 14.72
C ALA A 135 -17.08 -9.03 13.33
N LEU A 136 -16.43 -10.15 13.02
CA LEU A 136 -15.85 -10.43 11.70
C LEU A 136 -16.94 -10.76 10.69
N ILE A 137 -17.88 -11.65 11.03
CA ILE A 137 -19.01 -11.99 10.15
C ILE A 137 -19.83 -10.74 9.81
N ALA A 138 -20.17 -9.93 10.81
CA ALA A 138 -20.90 -8.69 10.59
C ALA A 138 -20.14 -7.73 9.66
N ALA A 139 -18.81 -7.71 9.73
CA ALA A 139 -17.99 -6.89 8.83
C ALA A 139 -17.96 -7.46 7.39
N LEU A 140 -17.91 -8.78 7.23
CA LEU A 140 -17.97 -9.44 5.93
C LEU A 140 -19.33 -9.25 5.26
N GLU A 141 -20.43 -9.41 6.01
CA GLU A 141 -21.80 -9.19 5.53
C GLU A 141 -22.05 -7.72 5.13
N ALA A 142 -21.33 -6.77 5.74
CA ALA A 142 -21.46 -5.34 5.43
C ALA A 142 -20.72 -4.88 4.15
N VAL A 143 -19.76 -5.65 3.63
CA VAL A 143 -19.03 -5.28 2.39
C VAL A 143 -19.87 -5.30 1.12
N PRO A 144 -20.72 -6.31 0.85
CA PRO A 144 -21.60 -6.30 -0.31
C PRO A 144 -22.79 -5.33 -0.15
N ALA A 145 -23.10 -4.90 1.08
CA ALA A 145 -24.12 -3.91 1.33
C ALA A 145 -23.57 -2.52 0.95
N ARG A 146 -23.91 -2.03 -0.25
CA ARG A 146 -23.71 -0.63 -0.59
C ARG A 146 -24.36 0.20 0.53
N PRO A 147 -23.65 1.12 1.20
CA PRO A 147 -24.26 1.96 2.21
C PRO A 147 -25.40 2.68 1.51
N GLU A 148 -26.64 2.46 1.96
CA GLU A 148 -27.69 3.40 1.65
C GLU A 148 -27.14 4.79 2.00
N PRO A 149 -27.20 5.76 1.08
CA PRO A 149 -26.76 7.11 1.40
C PRO A 149 -27.59 7.54 2.60
N THR A 150 -26.96 7.57 3.78
CA THR A 150 -27.54 8.12 4.99
C THR A 150 -28.11 9.46 4.59
N ALA A 151 -29.44 9.54 4.55
CA ALA A 151 -30.15 10.74 4.23
C ALA A 151 -29.52 11.86 5.06
N ALA A 152 -28.95 12.85 4.38
CA ALA A 152 -28.36 14.00 5.03
C ALA A 152 -29.37 14.54 6.05
N PRO A 153 -28.94 14.87 7.28
CA PRO A 153 -29.86 15.46 8.25
C PRO A 153 -30.48 16.69 7.60
N ALA A 154 -31.81 16.69 7.49
CA ALA A 154 -32.55 17.81 6.92
C ALA A 154 -32.10 19.10 7.63
N PRO A 155 -31.78 20.18 6.88
CA PRO A 155 -31.41 21.44 7.51
C PRO A 155 -32.56 21.90 8.43
N PRO A 156 -32.26 22.48 9.60
CA PRO A 156 -33.29 23.03 10.46
C PRO A 156 -34.10 24.06 9.67
N ALA A 157 -35.42 23.91 9.69
CA ALA A 157 -36.33 24.90 9.13
C ALA A 157 -36.29 26.13 10.06
N ASP A 158 -35.74 27.23 9.54
CA ASP A 158 -35.96 28.58 10.06
C ASP A 158 -37.32 29.13 9.59
#